data_AF-A0A947FYP3-F1
#
_entry.id   AF-A0A947FYP3-F1
#
_cell.length_a   1.000
_cell.length_b   1.000
_cell.length_c   1.000
_cell.angle_alpha   90.00
_cell.angle_beta   90.00
_cell.angle_gamma   90.00
#
_symmetry.space_group_name_H-M   'P 1'
#
loop_
_entity.id
_entity.type
_entity.pdbx_description
1 polymer ?
#
loop_
_entity_poly.entity_id
_entity_poly.type
_entity_poly.pdbx_seq_one_letter_code
_entity_poly.pdbx_strand_id
1 'polypeptide(L)'
;MRKSARISVAFAIYLVACSNGEPGQVATVADDAPAPDGSVTLAATPPMGFNTWNRFGCDVSDQLVRGIADAMVESGMRDAGYEYVVIDDCWQVDRGDDGLIVPDPDRFPAGMKALADYVHEKGLKFGLYT
;
A
#
# COMPACT_ATOMS: atom_id res chain seq x y z
N MET A 1 12.11 -59.98 -26.70
CA MET A 1 12.41 -59.02 -25.61
C MET A 1 13.35 -57.98 -26.21
N ARG A 2 13.14 -56.66 -26.32
CA ARG A 2 12.08 -55.71 -25.99
C ARG A 2 11.83 -54.88 -27.27
N LYS A 3 10.57 -54.55 -27.58
CA LYS A 3 10.18 -53.76 -28.76
C LYS A 3 10.64 -52.30 -28.58
N SER A 4 11.39 -51.78 -29.55
CA SER A 4 11.76 -50.37 -29.65
C SER A 4 10.56 -49.57 -30.14
N ALA A 5 9.85 -48.89 -29.24
CA ALA A 5 8.78 -47.97 -29.58
C ALA A 5 9.37 -46.57 -29.80
N ARG A 6 9.39 -46.13 -31.06
CA ARG A 6 9.59 -44.71 -31.41
C ARG A 6 8.31 -43.96 -31.06
N ILE A 7 8.36 -43.11 -30.04
CA ILE A 7 7.28 -42.18 -29.74
C ILE A 7 7.61 -40.88 -30.47
N SER A 8 7.06 -40.74 -31.69
CA SER A 8 6.95 -39.43 -32.34
C SER A 8 5.83 -38.68 -31.63
N VAL A 9 6.19 -37.75 -30.74
CA VAL A 9 5.22 -36.79 -30.21
C VAL A 9 5.09 -35.68 -31.26
N ALA A 10 4.08 -35.81 -32.12
CA ALA A 10 3.57 -34.70 -32.90
C ALA A 10 2.76 -33.80 -31.96
N PHE A 11 3.36 -32.72 -31.46
CA PHE A 11 2.60 -31.66 -30.82
C PHE A 11 1.92 -30.83 -31.91
N ALA A 12 0.60 -30.94 -31.95
CA ALA A 12 -0.26 -30.17 -32.82
C ALA A 12 -0.04 -28.67 -32.58
N ILE A 13 0.30 -27.96 -33.65
CA ILE A 13 0.26 -26.50 -33.70
C ILE A 13 -1.21 -26.11 -33.60
N TYR A 14 -1.65 -25.68 -32.42
CA TYR A 14 -2.92 -24.98 -32.27
C TYR A 14 -2.73 -23.57 -32.84
N LEU A 15 -3.26 -23.34 -34.04
CA LEU A 15 -3.48 -22.00 -34.58
C LEU A 15 -4.63 -21.37 -33.78
N VAL A 16 -4.29 -20.67 -32.70
CA VAL A 16 -5.21 -19.74 -32.06
C VAL A 16 -5.13 -18.43 -32.83
N ALA A 17 -6.07 -18.23 -33.77
CA ALA A 17 -6.36 -16.91 -34.30
C ALA A 17 -7.28 -16.20 -33.31
N CYS A 18 -6.68 -15.53 -32.32
CA CYS A 18 -7.35 -14.47 -31.58
C CYS A 18 -6.74 -13.14 -32.02
N SER A 19 -7.63 -12.22 -32.38
CA SER A 19 -7.35 -10.87 -32.88
C SER A 19 -6.19 -10.17 -32.17
N ASN A 20 -5.43 -9.39 -32.93
CA ASN A 20 -4.52 -8.36 -32.43
C ASN A 20 -5.28 -7.37 -31.55
N GLY A 21 -5.52 -7.73 -30.29
CA GLY A 21 -5.69 -6.78 -29.21
C GLY A 21 -4.30 -6.45 -28.75
N GLU A 22 -3.86 -5.23 -29.00
CA GLU A 22 -2.60 -4.74 -28.45
C GLU A 22 -2.58 -5.05 -26.95
N PRO A 23 -1.45 -5.51 -26.38
CA PRO A 23 -1.36 -5.67 -24.95
C PRO A 23 -1.73 -4.31 -24.34
N GLY A 24 -2.91 -4.27 -23.72
CA GLY A 24 -3.42 -3.11 -23.03
C GLY A 24 -2.32 -2.68 -22.09
N GLN A 25 -1.73 -1.53 -22.42
CA GLN A 25 -0.82 -0.82 -21.56
C GLN A 25 -1.57 -0.70 -20.23
N VAL A 26 -1.16 -1.49 -19.23
CA VAL A 26 -1.60 -1.26 -17.87
C VAL A 26 -1.20 0.17 -17.62
N ALA A 27 -2.18 1.06 -17.55
CA ALA A 27 -1.94 2.45 -17.26
C ALA A 27 -1.31 2.45 -15.87
N THR A 28 0.01 2.61 -15.82
CA THR A 28 0.68 3.08 -14.62
C THR A 28 0.20 4.50 -14.43
N VAL A 29 -0.99 4.67 -13.86
CA VAL A 29 -1.41 5.94 -13.30
C VAL A 29 -0.53 6.14 -12.07
N ALA A 30 0.65 6.68 -12.31
CA ALA A 30 1.33 7.42 -11.26
C ALA A 30 0.44 8.64 -10.99
N ASP A 31 -0.54 8.48 -10.11
CA ASP A 31 -1.52 9.52 -9.73
C ASP A 31 -0.86 10.75 -9.08
N ASP A 32 0.45 10.68 -8.82
CA ASP A 32 1.26 11.75 -8.21
C ASP A 32 2.19 12.47 -9.22
N ALA A 33 2.04 12.25 -10.54
CA ALA A 33 2.79 13.03 -11.52
C ALA A 33 2.38 14.52 -11.42
N PRO A 34 3.31 15.45 -11.12
CA PRO A 34 2.96 16.86 -11.01
C PRO A 34 2.41 17.39 -12.33
N ALA A 35 1.34 18.15 -12.27
CA ALA A 35 0.87 18.95 -13.40
C ALA A 35 1.97 19.91 -13.87
N PRO A 36 1.87 20.49 -15.08
CA PRO A 36 2.89 21.38 -15.63
C PRO A 36 3.21 22.62 -14.78
N ASP A 37 2.33 23.00 -13.85
CA ASP A 37 2.51 24.07 -12.86
C ASP A 37 3.08 23.57 -11.52
N GLY A 38 3.41 22.30 -11.42
CA GLY A 38 3.88 21.63 -10.21
C GLY A 38 2.77 21.23 -9.24
N SER A 39 1.49 21.43 -9.58
CA SER A 39 0.38 21.02 -8.72
C SER A 39 0.15 19.50 -8.78
N VAL A 40 -0.05 18.88 -7.63
CA VAL A 40 -0.45 17.47 -7.54
C VAL A 40 -1.95 17.42 -7.38
N THR A 41 -2.65 16.73 -8.28
CA THR A 41 -4.07 16.47 -8.12
C THR A 41 -4.25 15.32 -7.13
N LEU A 42 -4.61 15.66 -5.89
CA LEU A 42 -4.88 14.66 -4.86
C LEU A 42 -6.26 14.01 -5.08
N ALA A 43 -6.34 12.70 -4.84
CA ALA A 43 -7.58 11.92 -4.86
C ALA A 43 -8.37 12.03 -6.18
N ALA A 44 -7.68 11.93 -7.32
CA ALA A 44 -8.33 11.82 -8.64
C ALA A 44 -9.18 10.54 -8.76
N THR A 45 -8.81 9.50 -8.02
CA THR A 45 -9.57 8.29 -7.76
C THR A 45 -9.89 8.17 -6.26
N PRO A 46 -10.89 7.37 -5.85
CA PRO A 46 -11.17 7.15 -4.43
C PRO A 46 -9.91 6.64 -3.70
N PRO A 47 -9.50 7.26 -2.59
CA PRO A 47 -8.31 6.84 -1.86
C PRO A 47 -8.52 5.45 -1.27
N MET A 48 -7.54 4.57 -1.45
CA MET A 48 -7.57 3.20 -0.96
C MET A 48 -6.47 2.97 0.06
N GLY A 49 -6.78 2.27 1.14
CA GLY A 49 -5.85 2.05 2.24
C GLY A 49 -6.43 1.24 3.37
N PHE A 50 -5.76 1.30 4.52
CA PHE A 50 -6.14 0.67 5.77
C PHE A 50 -6.29 1.71 6.87
N ASN A 51 -7.37 1.62 7.64
CA ASN A 51 -7.59 2.43 8.84
C ASN A 51 -7.64 1.50 10.07
N THR A 52 -6.98 1.90 11.16
CA THR A 52 -6.82 1.08 12.37
C THR A 52 -8.13 0.80 13.13
N TRP A 53 -9.14 1.66 13.01
CA TRP A 53 -10.32 1.70 13.88
C TRP A 53 -11.10 0.39 13.94
N ASN A 54 -11.55 -0.11 12.79
CA ASN A 54 -12.48 -1.24 12.74
C ASN A 54 -11.92 -2.53 13.35
N ARG A 55 -10.59 -2.67 13.41
CA ARG A 55 -9.94 -3.86 13.94
C ARG A 55 -9.36 -3.66 15.34
N PHE A 56 -8.80 -2.48 15.63
CA PHE A 56 -7.97 -2.25 16.80
C PHE A 56 -8.56 -1.23 17.79
N GLY A 57 -9.49 -0.37 17.37
CA GLY A 57 -9.99 0.73 18.21
C GLY A 57 -8.82 1.53 18.80
N CYS A 58 -8.85 1.75 20.11
CA CYS A 58 -7.78 2.45 20.83
C CYS A 58 -6.50 1.62 21.08
N ASP A 59 -6.43 0.35 20.67
CA ASP A 59 -5.21 -0.47 20.82
C ASP A 59 -4.26 -0.22 19.65
N VAL A 60 -3.75 1.02 19.54
CA VAL A 60 -2.87 1.46 18.46
C VAL A 60 -1.50 1.87 19.00
N SER A 61 -0.43 1.50 18.30
CA SER A 61 0.95 1.80 18.68
C SER A 61 1.86 1.89 17.45
N ASP A 62 3.05 2.47 17.61
CA ASP A 62 4.08 2.54 16.56
C ASP A 62 4.38 1.14 16.00
N GLN A 63 4.59 0.15 16.87
CA GLN A 63 4.89 -1.22 16.44
C GLN A 63 3.74 -1.83 15.61
N LEU A 64 2.49 -1.61 16.03
CA LEU A 64 1.33 -2.12 15.30
C LEU A 64 1.27 -1.51 13.89
N VAL A 65 1.43 -0.19 13.80
CA VAL A 65 1.31 0.53 12.52
C VAL A 65 2.45 0.15 11.57
N ARG A 66 3.67 -0.05 12.07
CA ARG A 66 4.78 -0.59 11.26
C ARG A 66 4.45 -1.99 10.73
N GLY A 67 3.88 -2.86 11.58
CA GLY A 67 3.46 -4.20 11.17
C GLY A 67 2.34 -4.18 10.12
N ILE A 68 1.39 -3.24 10.20
CA ILE A 68 0.36 -3.04 9.18
C ILE A 68 1.01 -2.60 7.85
N ALA A 69 1.93 -1.64 7.89
CA ALA A 69 2.65 -1.18 6.71
C ALA A 69 3.42 -2.32 6.03
N ASP A 70 4.14 -3.13 6.81
CA ASP A 70 4.86 -4.31 6.31
C ASP A 70 3.89 -5.32 5.69
N ALA A 71 2.79 -5.65 6.39
CA ALA A 71 1.79 -6.59 5.88
C ALA A 71 1.13 -6.11 4.58
N MET A 72 0.85 -4.81 4.44
CA MET A 72 0.29 -4.23 3.21
C MET A 72 1.25 -4.35 2.03
N VAL A 73 2.56 -4.21 2.26
CA VAL A 73 3.58 -4.41 1.22
C VAL A 73 3.73 -5.90 0.90
N GLU A 74 3.93 -6.75 1.90
CA GLU A 74 4.20 -8.18 1.74
C GLU A 74 3.03 -8.94 1.09
N SER A 75 1.79 -8.54 1.38
CA SER A 75 0.59 -9.14 0.79
C SER A 75 0.31 -8.69 -0.65
N GLY A 76 1.01 -7.67 -1.16
CA GLY A 76 0.75 -7.06 -2.45
C GLY A 76 -0.43 -6.07 -2.45
N MET A 77 -1.00 -5.73 -1.29
CA MET A 77 -2.07 -4.73 -1.19
C MET A 77 -1.61 -3.35 -1.68
N ARG A 78 -0.38 -2.93 -1.34
CA ARG A 78 0.21 -1.69 -1.86
C ARG A 78 0.21 -1.69 -3.38
N ASP A 79 0.72 -2.77 -3.98
CA ASP A 79 0.85 -2.88 -5.44
C ASP A 79 -0.53 -3.00 -6.15
N ALA A 80 -1.57 -3.35 -5.38
CA ALA A 80 -2.97 -3.30 -5.83
C ALA A 80 -3.65 -1.93 -5.63
N GLY A 81 -2.93 -0.91 -5.17
CA GLY A 81 -3.41 0.47 -5.00
C GLY A 81 -3.86 0.85 -3.58
N TYR A 82 -3.73 -0.03 -2.58
CA TYR A 82 -3.99 0.33 -1.19
C TYR A 82 -2.76 1.03 -0.60
N GLU A 83 -2.68 2.34 -0.80
CA GLU A 83 -1.49 3.14 -0.51
C GLU A 83 -1.54 3.83 0.86
N TYR A 84 -2.72 4.06 1.43
CA TYR A 84 -2.83 4.83 2.69
C TYR A 84 -2.80 3.93 3.93
N VAL A 85 -1.97 4.28 4.91
CA VAL A 85 -2.02 3.76 6.29
C VAL A 85 -2.53 4.88 7.18
N VAL A 86 -3.74 4.73 7.71
CA VAL A 86 -4.44 5.75 8.50
C VAL A 86 -4.53 5.32 9.96
N ILE A 87 -3.92 6.11 10.84
CA ILE A 87 -4.09 5.98 12.28
C ILE A 87 -5.35 6.76 12.67
N ASP A 88 -6.31 6.04 13.26
CA ASP A 88 -7.53 6.61 13.80
C ASP A 88 -7.32 7.12 15.24
N ASP A 89 -8.38 7.26 16.03
CA ASP A 89 -8.33 7.89 17.36
C ASP A 89 -7.41 7.19 18.38
N CYS A 90 -7.20 7.86 19.52
CA CYS A 90 -6.45 7.39 20.68
C CYS A 90 -4.92 7.34 20.50
N TRP A 91 -4.37 8.12 19.54
CA TRP A 91 -2.92 8.29 19.36
C TRP A 91 -2.34 9.45 20.16
N GLN A 92 -3.18 10.43 20.50
CA GLN A 92 -2.85 11.65 21.24
C GLN A 92 -3.25 11.56 22.71
N VAL A 93 -2.48 12.19 23.60
CA VAL A 93 -2.73 12.19 25.05
C VAL A 93 -2.94 13.58 25.65
N ASP A 94 -2.35 14.62 25.06
CA ASP A 94 -2.42 15.97 25.62
C ASP A 94 -2.09 17.05 24.57
N ARG A 95 -2.06 18.31 25.00
CA ARG A 95 -1.42 19.41 24.30
C ARG A 95 -0.31 20.03 25.15
N GLY A 96 0.83 20.32 24.53
CA GLY A 96 1.93 21.01 25.19
C GLY A 96 1.60 22.47 25.51
N ASP A 97 2.48 23.14 26.26
CA ASP A 97 2.37 24.57 26.60
C ASP A 97 2.33 25.48 25.35
N ASP A 98 2.85 24.99 24.22
CA ASP A 98 2.82 25.63 22.91
C ASP A 98 1.53 25.34 22.11
N GLY A 99 0.60 24.56 22.67
CA GLY A 99 -0.67 24.16 22.07
C GLY A 99 -0.57 23.00 21.07
N LEU A 100 0.62 22.43 20.84
CA LEU A 100 0.82 21.31 19.92
C LEU A 100 0.29 20.01 20.51
N ILE A 101 -0.28 19.16 19.66
CA ILE A 101 -0.79 17.84 20.06
C ILE A 101 0.39 16.95 20.44
N VAL A 102 0.30 16.29 21.60
CA VAL A 102 1.30 15.37 22.11
C VAL A 102 0.84 13.93 21.84
N PRO A 103 1.57 13.13 21.05
CA PRO A 103 1.29 11.71 20.89
C PRO A 103 1.57 10.96 22.19
N ASP A 104 0.90 9.83 22.41
CA ASP A 104 1.17 8.94 23.54
C ASP A 104 2.64 8.49 23.52
N PRO A 105 3.47 8.86 24.51
CA PRO A 105 4.90 8.57 24.50
C PRO A 105 5.21 7.09 24.74
N ASP A 106 4.29 6.33 25.37
CA ASP A 106 4.48 4.90 25.62
C ASP A 106 4.15 4.10 24.36
N ARG A 107 3.13 4.53 23.60
CA ARG A 107 2.72 3.87 22.35
C ARG A 107 3.53 4.32 21.13
N PHE A 108 4.02 5.55 21.14
CA PHE A 108 4.78 6.18 20.05
C PHE A 108 6.10 6.79 20.55
N PRO A 109 7.02 5.99 21.13
CA PRO A 109 8.23 6.49 21.78
C PRO A 109 9.22 7.18 20.82
N ALA A 110 9.17 6.87 19.52
CA ALA A 110 9.97 7.53 18.49
C ALA A 110 9.26 8.77 17.88
N GLY A 111 8.04 9.06 18.33
CA GLY A 111 7.18 10.12 17.80
C GLY A 111 6.59 9.82 16.42
N MET A 112 5.57 10.60 16.04
CA MET A 112 4.82 10.40 14.79
C MET A 112 5.65 10.60 13.53
N LYS A 113 6.68 11.47 13.58
CA LYS A 113 7.56 11.72 12.42
C LYS A 113 8.32 10.45 12.03
N ALA A 114 8.93 9.76 12.99
CA ALA A 114 9.69 8.54 12.72
C ALA A 114 8.80 7.40 12.19
N LEU A 115 7.53 7.38 12.57
CA LEU A 115 6.55 6.46 12.03
C LEU A 115 6.13 6.84 10.60
N ALA A 116 5.86 8.11 10.33
CA ALA A 116 5.53 8.60 9.00
C ALA A 116 6.67 8.39 8.01
N ASP A 117 7.91 8.70 8.40
CA ASP A 117 9.11 8.45 7.59
C ASP A 117 9.19 6.96 7.18
N TYR A 118 8.96 6.05 8.13
CA TYR A 118 8.94 4.61 7.86
C TYR A 118 7.85 4.20 6.89
N VAL A 119 6.64 4.72 7.04
CA VAL A 119 5.52 4.45 6.12
C VAL A 119 5.88 4.94 4.71
N HIS A 120 6.50 6.12 4.58
CA HIS A 120 6.97 6.62 3.27
C HIS A 120 8.10 5.77 2.68
N GLU A 121 9.05 5.27 3.47
CA GLU A 121 10.11 4.36 3.01
C GLU A 121 9.55 3.05 2.42
N LYS A 122 8.35 2.64 2.83
CA LYS A 122 7.62 1.48 2.29
C LYS A 122 6.85 1.78 0.99
N GLY A 123 6.87 3.03 0.53
CA GLY A 123 6.08 3.47 -0.62
C GLY A 123 4.58 3.58 -0.30
N LEU A 124 4.24 3.83 0.97
CA LEU A 124 2.88 4.05 1.44
C LEU A 124 2.70 5.52 1.85
N LYS A 125 1.46 5.98 1.96
CA LYS A 125 1.04 7.32 2.36
C LYS A 125 0.53 7.29 3.79
N PHE A 126 0.91 8.26 4.60
CA PHE A 126 0.53 8.32 6.02
C PHE A 126 -0.70 9.22 6.25
N GLY A 127 -1.70 8.71 6.97
CA GLY A 127 -2.90 9.45 7.36
C GLY A 127 -3.08 9.47 8.88
N LEU A 128 -3.71 10.53 9.40
CA LEU A 128 -3.87 10.78 10.82
C LEU A 128 -5.24 11.40 11.13
N TYR A 129 -5.84 10.99 12.25
CA TYR A 129 -7.11 11.49 12.77
C TYR A 129 -6.95 12.67 13.75
N THR A 130 -7.94 13.57 13.81
CA THR A 130 -8.08 14.63 14.84
C THR A 130 -9.53 14.97 15.11
#